data_AF-A0A7C6TQJ5-F1
#
_entry.id   AF-A0A7C6TQJ5-F1
#
_cell.length_a   1.000
_cell.length_b   1.000
_cell.length_c   1.000
_cell.angle_alpha   90.00
_cell.angle_beta   90.00
_cell.angle_gamma   90.00
#
_symmetry.space_group_name_H-M   'P 1'
#
loop_
_entity.id
_entity.type
_entity.pdbx_description
1 polymer ?
#
loop_
_entity_poly.entity_id
_entity_poly.type
_entity_poly.pdbx_seq_one_letter_code
_entity_poly.pdbx_strand_id
1 'polypeptide(L)' 'MANDVVKVEVGESYPCPVCGKYIFESAGDYDICEVCGWEDDLVQLDDPDEEECANRMSLNQAREAWKKGQKVE' A
#
# COMPACT_ATOMS: atom_id res chain seq x y z
N MET A 1 -8.48 -22.66 -5.24
CA MET A 1 -9.29 -21.44 -5.36
C MET A 1 -8.29 -20.33 -5.59
N ALA A 2 -8.20 -19.80 -6.81
CA ALA A 2 -7.26 -18.74 -7.10
C ALA A 2 -7.60 -17.57 -6.16
N ASN A 3 -6.64 -17.13 -5.34
CA ASN A 3 -6.78 -15.83 -4.69
C ASN A 3 -6.71 -14.82 -5.82
N ASP A 4 -7.86 -14.36 -6.29
CA ASP A 4 -7.97 -13.20 -7.17
C ASP A 4 -7.47 -12.00 -6.38
N VAL A 5 -6.14 -11.84 -6.33
CA VAL A 5 -5.53 -10.57 -5.95
C VAL A 5 -5.97 -9.60 -7.03
N VAL A 6 -6.87 -8.70 -6.66
CA VAL A 6 -7.36 -7.64 -7.56
C VAL A 6 -6.13 -6.88 -8.02
N LYS A 7 -5.81 -6.99 -9.31
CA LYS A 7 -4.79 -6.15 -9.94
C LYS A 7 -5.33 -4.73 -10.01
N VAL A 8 -4.61 -3.80 -9.42
CA VAL A 8 -4.89 -2.36 -9.50
C VAL A 8 -4.13 -1.83 -10.70
N GLU A 9 -4.83 -1.22 -11.65
CA GLU A 9 -4.21 -0.61 -12.83
C GLU A 9 -3.97 0.89 -12.60
N VAL A 10 -2.98 1.46 -13.28
CA VAL A 10 -2.64 2.89 -13.19
C VAL A 10 -3.88 3.75 -13.47
N GLY A 11 -4.17 4.70 -12.58
CA GLY A 11 -5.32 5.59 -12.68
C GLY A 11 -6.62 5.05 -12.07
N GLU A 12 -6.63 3.83 -11.54
CA GLU A 12 -7.80 3.25 -10.86
C GLU A 12 -7.82 3.65 -9.38
N SER A 13 -9.01 3.94 -8.83
CA SER A 13 -9.16 4.16 -7.39
C SER A 13 -9.08 2.84 -6.62
N TYR A 14 -8.37 2.79 -5.50
CA TYR A 14 -8.26 1.57 -4.71
C TYR A 14 -8.05 1.84 -3.20
N PRO A 15 -8.47 0.93 -2.31
CA PRO A 15 -8.28 1.11 -0.87
C PRO A 15 -6.81 0.94 -0.48
N CYS A 16 -6.35 1.75 0.47
CA CYS A 16 -5.00 1.65 1.03
C CYS A 16 -4.70 0.20 1.46
N PRO A 17 -3.64 -0.42 0.92
CA PRO A 17 -3.38 -1.84 1.09
C PRO A 17 -2.83 -2.19 2.47
N VAL A 18 -2.52 -1.18 3.30
CA VAL A 18 -2.04 -1.31 4.67
C VAL A 18 -3.19 -1.22 5.68
N CYS A 19 -3.94 -0.11 5.68
CA CYS A 19 -4.94 0.15 6.71
C CYS A 19 -6.40 -0.08 6.26
N GLY A 20 -6.68 -0.09 4.95
CA GLY A 20 -8.01 -0.24 4.39
C GLY A 20 -8.99 0.92 4.69
N LYS A 21 -8.52 2.04 5.24
CA LYS A 21 -9.36 3.17 5.69
C LYS A 21 -9.28 4.42 4.81
N TYR A 22 -8.35 4.46 3.88
CA TYR A 22 -8.16 5.53 2.90
C TYR A 22 -8.40 4.96 1.51
N ILE A 23 -8.91 5.78 0.59
CA ILE A 23 -9.04 5.43 -0.82
C ILE A 23 -8.07 6.31 -1.58
N PHE A 24 -7.13 5.70 -2.30
CA PHE A 24 -6.35 6.40 -3.31
C PHE A 24 -7.27 6.64 -4.52
N GLU A 25 -7.38 7.87 -4.98
CA GLU A 25 -8.27 8.24 -6.09
C GLU A 25 -7.72 7.80 -7.46
N SER A 26 -6.40 7.63 -7.58
CA SER A 26 -5.73 7.25 -8.81
C SER A 26 -4.44 6.49 -8.54
N ALA A 27 -4.41 5.18 -8.76
CA ALA A 27 -3.21 4.38 -8.56
C ALA A 27 -2.01 4.84 -9.41
N GLY A 28 -0.82 4.82 -8.82
CA GLY A 28 0.42 5.34 -9.40
C GLY A 28 0.57 6.86 -9.31
N ASP A 29 -0.20 7.56 -8.46
CA ASP A 29 -0.10 9.01 -8.27
C ASP A 29 0.84 9.43 -7.13
N TYR A 30 1.36 8.46 -6.37
CA TYR A 30 2.24 8.67 -5.21
C TYR A 30 1.58 9.47 -4.09
N ASP A 31 0.25 9.42 -3.98
CA ASP A 31 -0.46 10.02 -2.87
C ASP A 31 -0.17 9.28 -1.55
N ILE A 32 -0.30 9.98 -0.42
CA ILE A 32 0.02 9.45 0.90
C ILE A 32 -1.27 9.21 1.67
N CYS A 33 -1.45 7.98 2.15
CA CYS A 33 -2.56 7.64 3.03
C CYS A 33 -2.49 8.46 4.34
N GLU A 34 -3.37 9.44 4.51
CA GLU A 34 -3.42 10.31 5.70
C GLU A 34 -3.72 9.57 7.01
N VAL A 35 -4.14 8.31 6.94
CA VAL A 35 -4.48 7.48 8.10
C VAL A 35 -3.27 6.71 8.64
N CYS A 36 -2.46 6.13 7.77
CA CYS A 36 -1.35 5.26 8.19
C CYS A 36 0.03 5.71 7.70
N GLY A 37 0.10 6.60 6.71
CA GLY A 37 1.35 7.13 6.17
C GLY A 37 1.94 6.34 4.99
N TRP A 38 1.29 5.26 4.52
CA TRP A 38 1.71 4.53 3.32
C TRP A 38 1.57 5.41 2.07
N GLU A 39 2.63 5.54 1.29
CA GLU A 39 2.64 6.20 -0.02
C GLU A 39 2.26 5.19 -1.11
N ASP A 40 1.40 5.61 -2.04
CA ASP A 40 0.97 4.79 -3.18
C ASP A 40 2.18 4.38 -4.03
N ASP A 41 2.43 3.07 -4.07
CA ASP A 41 3.55 2.48 -4.79
C ASP A 41 3.11 1.19 -5.46
N LEU A 42 2.98 1.24 -6.80
CA LEU A 42 2.57 0.09 -7.60
C LEU A 42 3.62 -1.02 -7.65
N VAL A 43 4.91 -0.71 -7.44
CA VAL A 43 5.98 -1.71 -7.37
C VAL A 43 5.81 -2.52 -6.10
N GLN A 44 5.65 -1.85 -4.95
CA GLN A 44 5.45 -2.52 -3.66
C GLN A 44 4.04 -3.14 -3.53
N LEU A 45 3.07 -2.71 -4.35
CA LEU A 45 1.76 -3.35 -4.46
C LEU A 45 1.84 -4.67 -5.25
N ASP A 46 2.64 -4.73 -6.32
CA ASP A 46 2.86 -5.93 -7.14
C ASP A 46 3.81 -6.94 -6.47
N ASP A 47 4.86 -6.45 -5.79
CA ASP A 47 5.78 -7.22 -4.97
C ASP A 47 5.73 -6.77 -3.48
N PRO A 48 4.86 -7.39 -2.65
CA PRO A 48 4.65 -6.97 -1.26
C PRO A 48 5.83 -7.12 -0.31
N ASP A 49 6.93 -7.77 -0.75
CA ASP A 49 8.16 -7.93 0.02
C ASP A 49 9.30 -7.00 -0.46
N GLU A 50 9.08 -6.19 -1.51
CA GLU A 50 10.04 -5.17 -1.96
C GLU A 50 10.14 -4.00 -0.95
N GLU A 51 11.37 -3.59 -0.65
CA GLU A 51 11.69 -2.55 0.35
C GLU A 51 12.34 -1.33 -0.34
N GLU A 52 12.48 -0.21 0.39
CA GLU A 52 13.27 0.95 -0.06
C GLU A 52 12.85 1.54 -1.43
N CYS A 53 11.54 1.49 -1.76
CA CYS A 53 10.94 2.20 -2.90
C CYS A 53 10.36 3.56 -2.45
N ALA A 54 9.09 3.88 -2.73
CA ALA A 54 8.47 5.07 -2.14
C ALA A 54 8.38 4.94 -0.62
N ASN A 55 8.12 3.73 -0.12
CA ASN A 55 8.12 3.41 1.30
C ASN A 55 9.40 2.68 1.68
N ARG A 56 9.92 2.97 2.88
CA ARG A 56 11.09 2.26 3.41
C ARG A 56 10.74 0.80 3.73
N MET A 57 9.60 0.59 4.39
CA MET A 57 9.06 -0.74 4.67
C MET A 57 8.48 -1.37 3.41
N SER A 58 8.55 -2.69 3.31
CA SER A 58 7.72 -3.42 2.37
C SER A 58 6.24 -3.34 2.74
N LEU A 59 5.34 -3.64 1.80
CA LEU A 59 3.90 -3.65 2.06
C LEU A 59 3.54 -4.62 3.19
N ASN A 60 4.19 -5.79 3.25
CA ASN A 60 3.98 -6.74 4.34
C ASN A 60 4.51 -6.24 5.68
N GLN A 61 5.66 -5.56 5.71
CA GLN A 61 6.18 -4.93 6.93
C GLN A 61 5.26 -3.81 7.43
N ALA A 62 4.78 -2.94 6.53
CA ALA A 62 3.85 -1.88 6.85
C ALA A 62 2.53 -2.40 7.42
N ARG A 63 1.97 -3.47 6.84
CA ARG A 63 0.78 -4.17 7.38
C ARG A 63 1.02 -4.67 8.80
N GLU A 64 2.17 -5.27 9.09
CA GLU A 64 2.50 -5.75 10.43
C GLU A 64 2.76 -4.62 11.43
N ALA A 65 3.43 -3.54 11.00
CA ALA A 65 3.62 -2.34 11.81
C ALA A 65 2.26 -1.72 12.19
N TRP A 66 1.36 -1.55 11.21
CA TRP A 66 0.01 -1.03 11.43
C TRP A 66 -0.80 -1.88 12.42
N LYS A 67 -0.78 -3.21 12.26
CA LYS A 67 -1.44 -4.14 13.20
C LYS A 67 -0.92 -4.00 14.64
N LYS A 68 0.36 -3.66 14.81
CA LYS A 68 1.00 -3.45 16.11
C LYS A 68 0.83 -2.03 16.65
N GLY A 69 0.16 -1.13 15.91
CA GLY A 69 0.05 0.29 16.28
C GLY A 69 1.39 1.05 16.18
N GLN A 70 2.31 0.53 15.37
CA GLN A 70 3.60 1.17 15.10
C GLN A 70 3.46 2.12 13.90
N LYS A 71 4.41 3.04 13.78
CA LYS A 71 4.50 3.94 12.63
C LYS A 71 4.87 3.12 11.38
N VAL A 72 4.19 3.40 10.27
CA VAL A 72 4.56 2.92 8.92
C VAL A 72 5.58 3.89 8.34
N GLU A 73 6.65 3.37 7.74
CA GLU A 73 7.77 4.14 7.17
C GLU A 73 8.13 3.67 5.77
#